data_AF-A0A3B6TLC3-F1
#
_entry.id   AF-A0A3B6TLC3-F1
#
_cell.length_a   1.000
_cell.length_b   1.000
_cell.length_c   1.000
_cell.angle_alpha   90.00
_cell.angle_beta   90.00
_cell.angle_gamma   90.00
#
_symmetry.space_group_name_H-M   'P 1'
#
loop_
_entity.id
_entity.type
_entity.pdbx_description
1 polymer ?
#
loop_
_entity_poly.entity_id
_entity_poly.type
_entity_poly.pdbx_seq_one_letter_code
_entity_poly.pdbx_strand_id
1 'polypeptide(L)'
;MIPIEVPVFHRATSIKLDVHNLYLTPPAHGLEFPVLERLSVAGFRFDMDELVQRCPHLRVLEVGSGGGLYKIKVHSPTIEELVVDYECWVNGIDIMAPVLKKFELRTSMGSDFSVSFYAPMVENLWWDVSCPKLNVGIDVWRLRDLTLWKEESGNTLWLFIDAPTVYAPVAQRNFSQEIASLPNFSVLQLCLVTRGHIFGPLVLSLLGICTVIHKLKVAIDNDKCREVCPSNCPCEQSQNWRSQTISLPALEEVEIKGFEGNGDEIDFMKLLFRCTPLMTTMTVTLAPEVLPTSRGCEKTYRIFRENPSVKCRVYRSGGEEVLCP
;
A
#
# COMPACT_ATOMS: atom_id res chain seq x y z
N MET A 1 9.33 34.21 9.56
CA MET A 1 7.84 34.25 9.55
C MET A 1 7.39 34.62 10.94
N ILE A 2 6.35 35.45 11.06
CA ILE A 2 5.81 35.88 12.36
C ILE A 2 4.88 34.76 12.86
N PRO A 3 5.13 34.17 14.05
CA PRO A 3 4.21 33.23 14.66
C PRO A 3 2.90 33.95 15.04
N ILE A 4 1.77 33.33 14.74
CA ILE A 4 0.45 33.82 15.11
C ILE A 4 -0.10 32.88 16.17
N GLU A 5 -0.34 33.42 17.35
CA GLU A 5 -1.01 32.71 18.42
C GLU A 5 -2.49 32.53 18.07
N VAL A 6 -3.00 31.30 18.19
CA VAL A 6 -4.42 31.04 17.94
C VAL A 6 -5.24 31.63 19.10
N PRO A 7 -6.16 32.59 18.83
CA PRO A 7 -7.02 33.12 19.87
C PRO A 7 -7.96 32.03 20.41
N VAL A 8 -8.13 32.01 21.73
CA VAL A 8 -8.94 30.98 22.40
C VAL A 8 -10.41 31.34 22.35
N PHE A 9 -11.18 30.55 21.61
CA PHE A 9 -12.63 30.71 21.52
C PHE A 9 -13.33 29.77 22.53
N HIS A 10 -13.53 30.23 23.77
CA HIS A 10 -14.06 29.43 24.88
C HIS A 10 -15.43 28.76 24.66
N ARG A 11 -16.19 29.17 23.63
CA ARG A 11 -17.51 28.62 23.28
C ARG A 11 -17.53 27.88 21.95
N ALA A 12 -16.44 27.92 21.18
CA ALA A 12 -16.40 27.32 19.86
C ALA A 12 -16.25 25.81 19.97
N THR A 13 -17.22 25.07 19.43
CA THR A 13 -17.16 23.60 19.32
C THR A 13 -16.54 23.14 18.01
N SER A 14 -16.43 24.04 17.04
CA SER A 14 -15.78 23.78 15.76
C SER A 14 -14.99 25.00 15.29
N ILE A 15 -13.76 24.76 14.84
CA ILE A 15 -12.88 25.77 14.25
C ILE A 15 -12.33 25.22 12.93
N LYS A 16 -12.40 26.03 11.88
CA LYS A 16 -11.72 25.78 10.60
C LYS A 16 -10.78 26.94 10.30
N LEU A 17 -9.51 26.63 10.11
CA LEU A 17 -8.45 27.57 9.76
C LEU A 17 -7.88 27.14 8.42
N ASP A 18 -7.99 28.01 7.42
CA ASP A 18 -7.42 27.78 6.09
C ASP A 18 -6.69 29.05 5.68
N VAL A 19 -5.40 29.12 6.02
CA VAL A 19 -4.58 30.29 5.73
C VAL A 19 -3.17 29.86 5.38
N HIS A 20 -2.77 30.14 4.15
CA HIS A 20 -1.45 29.76 3.65
C HIS A 20 -0.33 30.65 4.19
N ASN A 21 0.85 30.04 4.38
CA ASN A 21 2.11 30.71 4.73
C ASN A 21 2.14 31.36 6.12
N LEU A 22 1.31 30.90 7.05
CA LEU A 22 1.35 31.31 8.44
C LEU A 22 1.93 30.20 9.34
N TYR A 23 2.61 30.62 10.40
CA TYR A 23 3.07 29.73 11.46
C TYR A 23 2.14 29.88 12.65
N LEU A 24 1.40 28.83 13.01
CA LEU A 24 0.55 28.87 14.20
C LEU A 24 1.33 28.38 15.40
N THR A 25 1.21 29.13 16.50
CA THR A 25 1.58 28.63 17.81
C THR A 25 0.31 28.33 18.60
N PRO A 26 0.31 27.28 19.44
CA PRO A 26 -0.78 27.04 20.36
C PRO A 26 -0.98 28.24 21.29
N PRO A 27 -2.16 28.33 21.94
CA PRO A 27 -2.45 29.39 22.91
C PRO A 27 -1.38 29.49 24.01
N ALA A 28 -1.21 30.68 24.58
CA ALA A 28 -0.32 30.92 25.70
C ALA A 28 -0.54 29.90 26.84
N HIS A 29 0.54 29.59 27.56
CA HIS A 29 0.55 28.57 28.61
C HIS A 29 -0.66 28.68 29.56
N GLY A 30 -1.45 27.60 29.62
CA GLY A 30 -2.61 27.49 30.51
C GLY A 30 -3.96 27.83 29.86
N LEU A 31 -3.96 28.27 28.61
CA LEU A 31 -5.18 28.44 27.83
C LEU A 31 -5.48 27.17 27.02
N GLU A 32 -6.70 26.66 27.18
CA GLU A 32 -7.21 25.47 26.50
C GLU A 32 -8.48 25.81 25.73
N PHE A 33 -8.84 24.96 24.78
CA PHE A 33 -10.14 25.00 24.11
C PHE A 33 -11.10 24.04 24.82
N PRO A 34 -11.87 24.51 25.83
CA PRO A 34 -12.56 23.63 26.76
C PRO A 34 -13.75 22.87 26.17
N VAL A 35 -14.23 23.27 24.99
CA VAL A 35 -15.42 22.68 24.35
C VAL A 35 -15.20 22.37 22.87
N LEU A 36 -13.96 22.50 22.37
CA LEU A 36 -13.68 22.30 20.96
C LEU A 36 -13.71 20.81 20.61
N GLU A 37 -14.64 20.43 19.75
CA GLU A 37 -14.85 19.05 19.31
C GLU A 37 -14.31 18.79 17.91
N ARG A 38 -14.26 19.81 17.04
CA ARG A 38 -13.75 19.69 15.66
C ARG A 38 -12.74 20.78 15.33
N LEU A 39 -11.58 20.39 14.82
CA LEU A 39 -10.53 21.30 14.39
C LEU A 39 -10.10 20.91 12.97
N SER A 40 -10.16 21.87 12.04
CA SER A 40 -9.71 21.70 10.66
C SER A 40 -8.67 22.77 10.35
N VAL A 41 -7.47 22.36 9.94
CA VAL A 41 -6.31 23.26 9.77
C VAL A 41 -5.64 22.96 8.43
N ALA A 42 -5.53 23.96 7.56
CA ALA A 42 -4.85 23.88 6.27
C ALA A 42 -3.97 25.11 6.03
N GLY A 43 -2.84 24.93 5.34
CA GLY A 43 -1.94 26.02 4.97
C GLY A 43 -0.90 26.44 6.02
N PHE A 44 -0.86 25.77 7.17
CA PHE A 44 -0.03 26.18 8.32
C PHE A 44 1.23 25.32 8.54
N ARG A 45 2.21 25.93 9.21
CA ARG A 45 3.28 25.22 9.95
C ARG A 45 2.97 25.29 11.43
N PHE A 46 2.82 24.16 12.10
CA PHE A 46 2.57 24.10 13.54
C PHE A 46 2.95 22.73 14.11
N ASP A 47 3.20 22.67 15.42
CA ASP A 47 3.31 21.41 16.14
C ASP A 47 1.91 20.87 16.43
N MET A 48 1.51 19.82 15.71
CA MET A 48 0.19 19.20 15.86
C MET A 48 -0.02 18.64 17.26
N ASP A 49 1.02 18.06 17.86
CA ASP A 49 0.90 17.39 19.16
C ASP A 49 0.61 18.42 20.26
N GLU A 50 1.30 19.57 20.22
CA GLU A 50 1.10 20.63 21.20
C GLU A 50 -0.31 21.24 21.10
N LEU A 51 -0.85 21.43 19.90
CA LEU A 51 -2.20 21.96 19.72
C LEU A 51 -3.28 20.96 20.14
N VAL A 52 -3.10 19.68 19.81
CA VAL A 52 -4.02 18.60 20.21
C VAL A 52 -4.08 18.47 21.73
N GLN A 53 -2.95 18.61 22.43
CA GLN A 53 -2.90 18.60 23.90
C GLN A 53 -3.68 19.74 24.56
N ARG A 54 -3.98 20.83 23.84
CA ARG A 54 -4.79 21.96 24.35
C ARG A 54 -6.30 21.80 24.11
N CYS A 55 -6.72 20.70 23.50
CA CYS A 55 -8.10 20.46 23.09
C CYS A 55 -8.65 19.17 23.76
N PRO A 56 -8.99 19.20 25.06
CA PRO A 56 -9.32 18.00 25.83
C PRO A 56 -10.57 17.24 25.33
N HIS A 57 -11.44 17.89 24.56
CA HIS A 57 -12.66 17.30 24.00
C HIS A 57 -12.61 17.14 22.49
N LEU A 58 -11.42 17.23 21.87
CA LEU A 58 -11.28 17.14 20.43
C LEU A 58 -11.61 15.74 19.92
N ARG A 59 -12.62 15.64 19.07
CA ARG A 59 -13.10 14.38 18.48
C ARG A 59 -12.70 14.25 17.02
N VAL A 60 -12.62 15.37 16.30
CA VAL A 60 -12.29 15.39 14.87
C VAL A 60 -11.14 16.33 14.62
N LEU A 61 -10.09 15.80 13.98
CA LEU A 61 -8.94 16.57 13.51
C LEU A 61 -8.79 16.38 12.00
N GLU A 62 -8.84 17.47 11.26
CA GLU A 62 -8.57 17.52 9.83
C GLU A 62 -7.32 18.37 9.59
N VAL A 63 -6.35 17.82 8.89
CA VAL A 63 -5.08 18.48 8.60
C VAL A 63 -4.88 18.47 7.09
N GLY A 64 -4.96 19.65 6.48
CA GLY A 64 -4.70 19.87 5.07
C GLY A 64 -3.26 20.33 4.81
N SER A 65 -2.87 20.29 3.53
CA SER A 65 -1.55 20.72 3.05
C SER A 65 -1.14 22.10 3.58
N GLY A 66 0.00 22.15 4.26
CA GLY A 66 0.70 23.35 4.74
C GLY A 66 2.20 23.05 4.68
N GLY A 67 3.11 23.98 4.40
CA GLY A 67 4.48 23.56 4.07
C GLY A 67 5.27 22.95 5.23
N GLY A 68 5.71 21.69 5.17
CA GLY A 68 6.88 21.21 5.92
C GLY A 68 6.67 20.54 7.30
N LEU A 69 5.60 19.76 7.50
CA LEU A 69 5.54 18.81 8.62
C LEU A 69 6.52 17.65 8.34
N TYR A 70 7.62 17.62 9.09
CA TYR A 70 8.58 16.51 9.03
C TYR A 70 7.99 15.22 9.59
N LYS A 71 7.07 15.30 10.57
CA LYS A 71 6.46 14.13 11.23
C LYS A 71 5.01 14.45 11.60
N ILE A 72 4.09 13.52 11.30
CA ILE A 72 2.71 13.57 11.77
C ILE A 72 2.67 12.94 13.16
N LYS A 73 2.49 13.75 14.21
CA LYS A 73 2.37 13.26 15.59
C LYS A 73 1.01 13.64 16.16
N VAL A 74 0.22 12.65 16.57
CA VAL A 74 -1.10 12.85 17.17
C VAL A 74 -1.28 11.88 18.34
N HIS A 75 -1.11 12.38 19.55
CA HIS A 75 -1.36 11.63 20.78
C HIS A 75 -2.61 12.20 21.46
N SER A 76 -3.74 11.51 21.34
CA SER A 76 -5.00 11.98 21.93
C SER A 76 -5.89 10.82 22.36
N PRO A 77 -6.43 10.84 23.59
CA PRO A 77 -7.37 9.83 24.07
C PRO A 77 -8.80 10.05 23.55
N THR A 78 -9.10 11.16 22.87
CA THR A 78 -10.48 11.58 22.53
C THR A 78 -10.78 11.64 21.03
N ILE A 79 -9.75 11.66 20.18
CA ILE A 79 -9.96 11.76 18.72
C ILE A 79 -10.61 10.47 18.20
N GLU A 80 -11.77 10.65 17.56
CA GLU A 80 -12.57 9.62 16.88
C GLU A 80 -12.37 9.64 15.36
N GLU A 81 -12.05 10.80 14.78
CA GLU A 81 -11.82 10.99 13.34
C GLU A 81 -10.53 11.79 13.09
N LEU A 82 -9.61 11.22 12.31
CA LEU A 82 -8.39 11.88 11.87
C LEU A 82 -8.30 11.82 10.35
N VAL A 83 -8.28 12.98 9.70
CA VAL A 83 -8.06 13.11 8.27
C VAL A 83 -6.80 13.93 8.05
N VAL A 84 -5.83 13.38 7.34
CA VAL A 84 -4.60 14.06 6.97
C VAL A 84 -4.47 13.99 5.45
N ASP A 85 -4.76 15.10 4.78
CA ASP A 85 -4.59 15.23 3.33
C ASP A 85 -3.44 16.19 3.05
N TYR A 86 -2.27 15.60 2.83
CA TYR A 86 -1.01 16.32 2.88
C TYR A 86 -0.16 16.02 1.65
N GLU A 87 -0.16 16.93 0.67
CA GLU A 87 0.59 16.77 -0.58
C GLU A 87 2.13 16.92 -0.43
N CYS A 88 2.65 16.89 0.79
CA CYS A 88 4.07 17.09 1.08
C CYS A 88 4.72 15.80 1.61
N TRP A 89 6.06 15.81 1.65
CA TRP A 89 6.84 14.70 2.19
C TRP A 89 6.75 14.65 3.71
N VAL A 90 6.46 13.46 4.23
CA VAL A 90 6.44 13.17 5.66
C VAL A 90 7.54 12.14 5.96
N ASN A 91 8.36 12.39 6.98
CA ASN A 91 9.39 11.46 7.47
C ASN A 91 8.87 10.57 8.61
N GLY A 92 7.62 10.70 9.03
CA GLY A 92 7.03 9.67 9.85
C GLY A 92 5.65 9.97 10.39
N ILE A 93 5.02 8.93 10.90
CA ILE A 93 3.69 8.94 11.48
C ILE A 93 3.82 8.36 12.89
N ASP A 94 3.25 9.04 13.87
CA ASP A 94 3.23 8.64 15.27
C ASP A 94 1.86 8.97 15.86
N ILE A 95 0.98 7.98 15.80
CA ILE A 95 -0.43 8.12 16.20
C ILE A 95 -0.67 7.20 17.39
N MET A 96 -1.12 7.79 18.49
CA MET A 96 -1.67 7.09 19.65
C MET A 96 -3.06 7.65 19.93
N ALA A 97 -4.06 6.97 19.37
CA ALA A 97 -5.46 7.39 19.44
C ALA A 97 -6.35 6.17 19.72
N PRO A 98 -6.53 5.78 21.00
CA PRO A 98 -7.16 4.51 21.37
C PRO A 98 -8.62 4.40 20.93
N VAL A 99 -9.33 5.52 20.79
CA VAL A 99 -10.76 5.59 20.43
C VAL A 99 -11.00 6.02 18.97
N LEU A 100 -9.94 6.07 18.16
CA LEU A 100 -10.02 6.46 16.74
C LEU A 100 -10.85 5.45 15.96
N LYS A 101 -11.92 5.92 15.32
CA LYS A 101 -12.84 5.11 14.51
C LYS A 101 -12.58 5.28 13.02
N LYS A 102 -12.22 6.50 12.60
CA LYS A 102 -11.95 6.84 11.21
C LYS A 102 -10.56 7.44 11.07
N PHE A 103 -9.77 6.88 10.16
CA PHE A 103 -8.46 7.40 9.81
C PHE A 103 -8.27 7.44 8.30
N GLU A 104 -7.99 8.63 7.78
CA GLU A 104 -7.62 8.86 6.38
C GLU A 104 -6.28 9.58 6.33
N LEU A 105 -5.33 9.03 5.57
CA LEU A 105 -4.05 9.65 5.28
C LEU A 105 -3.82 9.63 3.78
N ARG A 106 -3.47 10.78 3.22
CA ARG A 106 -2.83 10.91 1.93
C ARG A 106 -1.54 11.69 2.10
N THR A 107 -0.40 11.08 1.76
CA THR A 107 0.92 11.72 1.90
C THR A 107 1.95 11.17 0.93
N SER A 108 3.11 11.81 0.90
CA SER A 108 4.30 11.30 0.23
C SER A 108 5.37 10.87 1.24
N MET A 109 6.05 9.77 0.94
CA MET A 109 7.09 9.20 1.79
C MET A 109 8.39 10.00 1.69
N GLY A 110 8.87 10.48 2.84
CA GLY A 110 10.19 11.08 3.01
C GLY A 110 11.33 10.06 2.96
N SER A 111 12.57 10.53 3.11
CA SER A 111 13.75 9.64 3.06
C SER A 111 13.83 8.73 4.29
N ASP A 112 13.51 9.27 5.46
CA ASP A 112 13.64 8.60 6.76
C ASP A 112 12.28 8.21 7.33
N PHE A 113 11.36 7.74 6.47
CA PHE A 113 9.99 7.47 6.87
C PHE A 113 9.89 6.34 7.89
N SER A 114 9.14 6.60 8.96
CA SER A 114 8.88 5.65 10.05
C SER A 114 7.43 5.72 10.49
N VAL A 115 6.87 4.58 10.92
CA VAL A 115 5.46 4.50 11.30
C VAL A 115 5.33 3.86 12.68
N SER A 116 4.59 4.55 13.56
CA SER A 116 4.10 4.08 14.84
C SER A 116 2.60 4.36 14.89
N PHE A 117 1.78 3.32 14.88
CA PHE A 117 0.33 3.45 14.77
C PHE A 117 -0.37 2.58 15.81
N TYR A 118 -1.01 3.23 16.79
CA TYR A 118 -1.83 2.59 17.80
C TYR A 118 -3.25 3.17 17.80
N ALA A 119 -4.17 2.44 17.18
CA ALA A 119 -5.57 2.80 17.07
C ALA A 119 -6.45 1.53 16.94
N PRO A 120 -6.73 0.83 18.07
CA PRO A 120 -7.39 -0.48 18.07
C PRO A 120 -8.88 -0.44 17.69
N MET A 121 -9.52 0.74 17.75
CA MET A 121 -10.95 0.91 17.45
C MET A 121 -11.23 1.34 15.99
N VAL A 122 -10.23 1.32 15.11
CA VAL A 122 -10.40 1.82 13.73
C VAL A 122 -11.32 0.91 12.92
N GLU A 123 -12.44 1.48 12.50
CA GLU A 123 -13.45 0.85 11.67
C GLU A 123 -13.27 1.24 10.20
N ASN A 124 -12.88 2.49 9.94
CA ASN A 124 -12.62 3.03 8.61
C ASN A 124 -11.15 3.44 8.49
N LEU A 125 -10.40 2.74 7.65
CA LEU A 125 -8.98 2.98 7.42
C LEU A 125 -8.75 3.26 5.93
N TRP A 126 -8.08 4.37 5.64
CA TRP A 126 -7.53 4.68 4.33
C TRP A 126 -6.14 5.27 4.50
N TRP A 127 -5.15 4.62 3.89
CA TRP A 127 -3.75 5.01 3.92
C TRP A 127 -3.25 5.03 2.50
N ASP A 128 -2.83 6.18 2.02
CA ASP A 128 -2.39 6.40 0.65
C ASP A 128 -1.05 7.14 0.68
N VAL A 129 0.02 6.40 0.45
CA VAL A 129 1.40 6.87 0.58
C VAL A 129 2.12 6.67 -0.74
N SER A 130 2.43 7.78 -1.40
CA SER A 130 3.28 7.74 -2.60
C SER A 130 4.76 7.70 -2.23
N CYS A 131 5.56 7.03 -3.04
CA CYS A 131 7.00 6.83 -2.88
C CYS A 131 7.78 7.47 -4.04
N PRO A 132 7.71 8.79 -4.25
CA PRO A 132 8.26 9.45 -5.45
C PRO A 132 9.77 9.31 -5.58
N LYS A 133 10.50 9.10 -4.48
CA LYS A 133 11.96 8.96 -4.47
C LYS A 133 12.45 7.59 -4.93
N LEU A 134 11.57 6.59 -5.05
CA LEU A 134 11.95 5.22 -5.40
C LEU A 134 13.08 4.66 -4.52
N ASN A 135 13.03 4.98 -3.22
CA ASN A 135 14.05 4.55 -2.26
C ASN A 135 13.69 3.24 -1.54
N VAL A 136 12.51 2.69 -1.79
CA VAL A 136 12.05 1.38 -1.30
C VAL A 136 12.01 0.41 -2.48
N GLY A 137 12.69 -0.74 -2.36
CA GLY A 137 12.70 -1.72 -3.43
C GLY A 137 13.59 -2.93 -3.17
N ILE A 138 13.68 -3.78 -4.18
CA ILE A 138 14.58 -4.94 -4.25
C ILE A 138 15.07 -5.07 -5.70
N ASP A 139 16.36 -5.28 -5.90
CA ASP A 139 16.98 -5.39 -7.23
C ASP A 139 16.62 -4.22 -8.15
N VAL A 140 15.88 -4.49 -9.24
CA VAL A 140 15.39 -3.49 -10.20
C VAL A 140 14.03 -2.89 -9.82
N TRP A 141 13.31 -3.52 -8.91
CA TRP A 141 11.93 -3.18 -8.57
C TRP A 141 11.87 -2.05 -7.55
N ARG A 142 10.97 -1.10 -7.74
CA ARG A 142 10.76 0.06 -6.88
C ARG A 142 9.29 0.24 -6.54
N LEU A 143 9.02 0.50 -5.27
CA LEU A 143 7.70 0.89 -4.80
C LEU A 143 7.38 2.30 -5.30
N ARG A 144 6.26 2.45 -5.99
CA ARG A 144 5.71 3.72 -6.47
C ARG A 144 4.67 4.25 -5.50
N ASP A 145 3.73 3.41 -5.13
CA ASP A 145 2.62 3.77 -4.25
C ASP A 145 2.27 2.60 -3.35
N LEU A 146 1.89 2.93 -2.11
CA LEU A 146 1.42 2.00 -1.10
C LEU A 146 0.08 2.51 -0.61
N THR A 147 -0.95 1.69 -0.79
CA THR A 147 -2.28 2.00 -0.28
C THR A 147 -2.78 0.89 0.62
N LEU A 148 -3.20 1.21 1.84
CA LEU A 148 -3.81 0.28 2.78
C LEU A 148 -5.21 0.80 3.12
N TRP A 149 -6.22 -0.04 2.92
CA TRP A 149 -7.58 0.33 3.31
C TRP A 149 -8.31 -0.85 3.94
N LYS A 150 -9.39 -0.54 4.65
CA LYS A 150 -10.26 -1.54 5.27
C LYS A 150 -11.47 -1.81 4.38
N GLU A 151 -11.68 -3.08 4.07
CA GLU A 151 -12.90 -3.60 3.44
C GLU A 151 -13.67 -4.44 4.46
N GLU A 152 -14.91 -4.82 4.13
CA GLU A 152 -15.75 -5.69 4.99
C GLU A 152 -15.05 -7.01 5.36
N SER A 153 -14.22 -7.55 4.45
CA SER A 153 -13.48 -8.81 4.62
C SER A 153 -12.13 -8.67 5.33
N GLY A 154 -11.78 -7.46 5.80
CA GLY A 154 -10.49 -7.16 6.43
C GLY A 154 -9.70 -6.11 5.65
N ASN A 155 -8.46 -5.88 6.08
CA ASN A 155 -7.63 -4.86 5.45
C ASN A 155 -6.96 -5.39 4.19
N THR A 156 -6.88 -4.53 3.19
CA THR A 156 -6.30 -4.77 1.88
C THR A 156 -5.09 -3.86 1.68
N LEU A 157 -3.93 -4.45 1.42
CA LEU A 157 -2.72 -3.75 1.04
C LEU A 157 -2.54 -3.80 -0.48
N TRP A 158 -2.50 -2.65 -1.12
CA TRP A 158 -2.14 -2.50 -2.53
C TRP A 158 -0.75 -1.89 -2.66
N LEU A 159 0.09 -2.54 -3.46
CA LEU A 159 1.42 -2.06 -3.79
C LEU A 159 1.51 -1.86 -5.29
N PHE A 160 1.84 -0.63 -5.70
CA PHE A 160 2.23 -0.34 -7.08
C PHE A 160 3.75 -0.39 -7.19
N ILE A 161 4.25 -1.32 -8.00
CA ILE A 161 5.69 -1.59 -8.12
C ILE A 161 6.07 -1.51 -9.60
N ASP A 162 7.14 -0.78 -9.87
CA ASP A 162 7.65 -0.54 -11.22
C ASP A 162 9.11 -1.00 -11.31
N ALA A 163 9.50 -1.52 -12.46
CA ALA A 163 10.90 -1.73 -12.85
C ALA A 163 11.35 -0.58 -13.76
N PRO A 164 11.79 0.57 -13.22
CA PRO A 164 12.13 1.77 -14.00
C PRO A 164 13.28 1.51 -15.01
N THR A 165 13.14 2.04 -16.22
CA THR A 165 14.10 1.89 -17.33
C THR A 165 15.36 2.77 -17.21
N VAL A 166 15.36 3.77 -16.33
CA VAL A 166 16.44 4.77 -16.21
C VAL A 166 16.86 4.92 -14.75
N TYR A 167 18.17 5.06 -14.49
CA TYR A 167 18.85 5.39 -13.22
C TYR A 167 17.92 5.51 -12.00
N ALA A 168 17.33 4.40 -11.59
CA ALA A 168 16.66 4.38 -10.31
C ALA A 168 17.74 4.42 -9.24
N PRO A 169 17.61 5.29 -8.23
CA PRO A 169 18.52 5.26 -7.10
C PRO A 169 18.53 3.84 -6.51
N VAL A 170 19.68 3.43 -5.99
CA VAL A 170 19.80 2.17 -5.25
C VAL A 170 18.78 2.21 -4.12
N ALA A 171 17.97 1.16 -4.00
CA ALA A 171 17.00 1.06 -2.93
C ALA A 171 17.75 1.13 -1.58
N GLN A 172 17.38 2.10 -0.75
CA GLN A 172 17.96 2.29 0.58
C GLN A 172 17.18 1.51 1.64
N ARG A 173 15.91 1.25 1.36
CA ARG A 173 14.97 0.52 2.19
C ARG A 173 14.38 -0.63 1.40
N ASN A 174 13.94 -1.66 2.11
CA ASN A 174 13.34 -2.85 1.50
C ASN A 174 11.86 -2.96 1.89
N PHE A 175 11.11 -3.78 1.15
CA PHE A 175 9.68 -4.00 1.40
C PHE A 175 9.38 -4.53 2.80
N SER A 176 10.26 -5.35 3.39
CA SER A 176 10.01 -5.94 4.71
C SER A 176 9.91 -4.90 5.82
N GLN A 177 10.74 -3.85 5.77
CA GLN A 177 10.72 -2.76 6.75
C GLN A 177 9.44 -1.94 6.65
N GLU A 178 9.03 -1.59 5.42
CA GLU A 178 7.81 -0.80 5.22
C GLU A 178 6.56 -1.60 5.62
N ILE A 179 6.44 -2.84 5.15
CA ILE A 179 5.27 -3.70 5.41
C ILE A 179 5.14 -4.04 6.91
N ALA A 180 6.24 -4.29 7.61
CA ALA A 180 6.22 -4.60 9.04
C ALA A 180 5.69 -3.45 9.91
N SER A 181 5.71 -2.22 9.40
CA SER A 181 5.24 -1.03 10.11
C SER A 181 3.75 -0.76 9.93
N LEU A 182 3.08 -1.52 9.05
CA LEU A 182 1.67 -1.33 8.73
C LEU A 182 0.76 -2.11 9.69
N PRO A 183 -0.50 -1.65 9.88
CA PRO A 183 -1.55 -2.48 10.45
C PRO A 183 -1.70 -3.81 9.71
N ASN A 184 -2.14 -4.84 10.44
CA ASN A 184 -2.39 -6.17 9.86
C ASN A 184 -3.34 -6.12 8.67
N PHE A 185 -3.11 -6.98 7.67
CA PHE A 185 -3.95 -7.11 6.47
C PHE A 185 -4.11 -8.58 6.07
N SER A 186 -5.21 -8.88 5.39
CA SER A 186 -5.57 -10.23 4.93
C SER A 186 -5.52 -10.37 3.41
N VAL A 187 -5.53 -9.25 2.67
CA VAL A 187 -5.48 -9.24 1.20
C VAL A 187 -4.25 -8.47 0.74
N LEU A 188 -3.48 -9.06 -0.18
CA LEU A 188 -2.38 -8.41 -0.87
C LEU A 188 -2.74 -8.21 -2.34
N GLN A 189 -2.71 -6.98 -2.82
CA GLN A 189 -2.91 -6.62 -4.22
C GLN A 189 -1.62 -6.00 -4.77
N LEU A 190 -1.12 -6.55 -5.86
CA LEU A 190 0.10 -6.10 -6.52
C LEU A 190 -0.27 -5.58 -7.91
N CYS A 191 0.16 -4.36 -8.23
CA CYS A 191 0.16 -3.84 -9.59
C CYS A 191 1.61 -3.71 -10.03
N LEU A 192 2.01 -4.48 -11.05
CA LEU A 192 3.39 -4.65 -11.46
C LEU A 192 3.60 -4.12 -12.88
N VAL A 193 4.43 -3.08 -13.03
CA VAL A 193 4.89 -2.61 -14.34
C VAL A 193 6.24 -3.27 -14.61
N THR A 194 6.23 -4.33 -15.43
CA THR A 194 7.39 -5.23 -15.53
C THR A 194 8.43 -4.78 -16.53
N ARG A 195 7.99 -4.15 -17.63
CA ARG A 195 8.85 -3.74 -18.75
C ARG A 195 9.78 -4.86 -19.26
N GLY A 196 9.29 -6.10 -19.25
CA GLY A 196 10.04 -7.28 -19.70
C GLY A 196 10.92 -7.95 -18.62
N HIS A 197 10.97 -7.41 -17.40
CA HIS A 197 11.67 -8.04 -16.27
C HIS A 197 10.85 -9.20 -15.65
N ILE A 198 11.56 -10.24 -15.22
CA ILE A 198 10.96 -11.36 -14.47
C ILE A 198 10.55 -10.88 -13.07
N PHE A 199 9.26 -11.00 -12.75
CA PHE A 199 8.68 -10.58 -11.47
C PHE A 199 8.57 -11.68 -10.42
N GLY A 200 8.67 -12.96 -10.81
CA GLY A 200 8.54 -14.11 -9.90
C GLY A 200 9.36 -14.00 -8.60
N PRO A 201 10.67 -13.63 -8.66
CA PRO A 201 11.50 -13.42 -7.46
C PRO A 201 10.97 -12.34 -6.53
N LEU A 202 10.52 -11.20 -7.09
CA LEU A 202 9.93 -10.10 -6.33
C LEU A 202 8.69 -10.60 -5.58
N VAL A 203 7.76 -11.22 -6.29
CA VAL A 203 6.49 -11.65 -5.69
C VAL A 203 6.73 -12.74 -4.65
N LEU A 204 7.66 -13.67 -4.91
CA LEU A 204 8.05 -14.67 -3.93
C LEU A 204 8.62 -14.04 -2.64
N SER A 205 9.48 -13.01 -2.78
CA SER A 205 10.01 -12.28 -1.63
C SER A 205 8.90 -11.59 -0.83
N LEU A 206 7.94 -10.94 -1.51
CA LEU A 206 6.78 -10.31 -0.87
C LEU A 206 5.88 -11.33 -0.16
N LEU A 207 5.63 -12.49 -0.76
CA LEU A 207 4.87 -13.58 -0.14
C LEU A 207 5.58 -14.17 1.07
N GLY A 208 6.92 -14.21 1.06
CA GLY A 208 7.72 -14.57 2.23
C GLY A 208 7.61 -13.58 3.39
N ILE A 209 7.28 -12.31 3.11
CA ILE A 209 7.01 -11.28 4.12
C ILE A 209 5.54 -11.36 4.59
N CYS A 210 4.61 -11.60 3.66
CA CYS A 210 3.16 -11.53 3.88
C CYS A 210 2.51 -12.92 3.99
N THR A 211 3.00 -13.78 4.87
CA THR A 211 2.60 -15.20 4.90
C THR A 211 1.19 -15.49 5.41
N VAL A 212 0.56 -14.51 6.07
CA VAL A 212 -0.77 -14.63 6.72
C VAL A 212 -1.94 -14.19 5.83
N ILE A 213 -1.66 -13.79 4.59
CA ILE A 213 -2.69 -13.33 3.67
C ILE A 213 -3.58 -14.50 3.22
N HIS A 214 -4.86 -14.21 3.02
CA HIS A 214 -5.86 -15.16 2.54
C HIS A 214 -6.16 -14.99 1.05
N LYS A 215 -5.88 -13.80 0.51
CA LYS A 215 -6.09 -13.48 -0.90
C LYS A 215 -4.92 -12.71 -1.50
N LEU A 216 -4.51 -13.16 -2.68
CA LEU A 216 -3.49 -12.50 -3.51
C LEU A 216 -4.14 -12.05 -4.83
N LYS A 217 -3.98 -10.77 -5.18
CA LYS A 217 -4.30 -10.28 -6.53
C LYS A 217 -3.02 -9.75 -7.18
N VAL A 218 -2.72 -10.15 -8.41
CA VAL A 218 -1.57 -9.68 -9.17
C VAL A 218 -2.07 -9.14 -10.51
N ALA A 219 -1.93 -7.84 -10.73
CA ALA A 219 -2.16 -7.20 -12.01
C ALA A 219 -0.80 -6.94 -12.67
N ILE A 220 -0.60 -7.50 -13.85
CA ILE A 220 0.63 -7.39 -14.63
C ILE A 220 0.38 -6.40 -15.77
N ASP A 221 1.18 -5.34 -15.81
CA ASP A 221 1.24 -4.39 -16.91
C ASP A 221 2.60 -4.53 -17.62
N ASN A 222 2.56 -5.18 -18.78
CA ASN A 222 3.70 -5.27 -19.67
C ASN A 222 3.68 -4.05 -20.59
N ASP A 223 4.24 -2.93 -20.09
CA ASP A 223 4.46 -1.71 -20.89
C ASP A 223 5.04 -2.08 -22.26
N LYS A 224 4.42 -1.57 -23.33
CA LYS A 224 4.75 -1.90 -24.73
C LYS A 224 6.13 -1.39 -25.16
N CYS A 225 6.82 -0.63 -24.31
CA CYS A 225 8.25 -0.37 -24.42
C CYS A 225 9.03 -1.68 -24.17
N ARG A 226 8.93 -2.62 -25.13
CA ARG A 226 9.49 -3.98 -25.09
C ARG A 226 11.02 -3.94 -25.13
N GLU A 227 11.64 -3.58 -24.03
CA GLU A 227 13.03 -3.94 -23.78
C GLU A 227 13.04 -5.37 -23.20
N VAL A 228 13.79 -6.26 -23.82
CA VAL A 228 13.99 -7.61 -23.28
C VAL A 228 14.87 -7.47 -22.03
N CYS A 229 14.50 -8.11 -20.89
CA CYS A 229 15.36 -8.09 -19.68
C CYS A 229 16.79 -8.47 -20.10
N PRO A 230 17.80 -7.62 -19.86
CA PRO A 230 19.18 -7.91 -20.27
C PRO A 230 19.64 -9.24 -19.69
N SER A 231 20.44 -10.01 -20.43
CA SER A 231 20.86 -11.36 -19.99
C SER A 231 21.63 -11.40 -18.66
N ASN A 232 22.20 -10.26 -18.24
CA ASN A 232 22.91 -10.09 -16.96
C ASN A 232 22.08 -9.34 -15.92
N CYS A 233 20.78 -9.15 -16.13
CA CYS A 233 19.96 -8.42 -15.19
C CYS A 233 19.84 -9.18 -13.86
N PRO A 234 19.88 -8.49 -12.71
CA PRO A 234 19.58 -9.10 -11.41
C PRO A 234 18.25 -9.86 -11.38
N CYS A 235 17.27 -9.46 -12.23
CA CYS A 235 15.97 -10.13 -12.44
C CYS A 235 16.12 -11.63 -12.77
N GLU A 236 17.16 -11.99 -13.52
CA GLU A 236 17.46 -13.37 -13.97
C GLU A 236 18.40 -14.10 -13.00
N GLN A 237 19.26 -13.36 -12.28
CA GLN A 237 20.32 -13.91 -11.43
C GLN A 237 19.80 -14.56 -10.14
N SER A 238 18.53 -14.37 -9.77
CA SER A 238 17.89 -15.11 -8.69
C SER A 238 17.64 -16.57 -9.11
N GLN A 239 18.70 -17.36 -9.23
CA GLN A 239 18.70 -18.60 -10.02
C GLN A 239 17.77 -19.73 -9.53
N ASN A 240 17.17 -19.63 -8.34
CA ASN A 240 16.43 -20.74 -7.74
C ASN A 240 14.98 -20.42 -7.31
N TRP A 241 14.43 -19.24 -7.63
CA TRP A 241 13.06 -18.91 -7.17
C TRP A 241 12.01 -19.92 -7.67
N ARG A 242 12.19 -20.48 -8.88
CA ARG A 242 11.30 -21.50 -9.48
C ARG A 242 11.21 -22.80 -8.67
N SER A 243 12.27 -23.14 -7.94
CA SER A 243 12.36 -24.34 -7.10
C SER A 243 12.23 -24.05 -5.60
N GLN A 244 12.24 -22.79 -5.19
CA GLN A 244 12.01 -22.40 -3.80
C GLN A 244 10.59 -22.77 -3.35
N THR A 245 10.48 -23.20 -2.10
CA THR A 245 9.21 -23.51 -1.47
C THR A 245 9.09 -22.67 -0.22
N ILE A 246 8.04 -21.86 -0.16
CA ILE A 246 7.61 -21.16 1.05
C ILE A 246 6.28 -21.75 1.50
N SER A 247 5.94 -21.54 2.76
CA SER A 247 4.64 -21.97 3.29
C SER A 247 3.68 -20.78 3.32
N LEU A 248 2.58 -20.88 2.58
CA LEU A 248 1.48 -19.91 2.57
C LEU A 248 0.22 -20.60 3.09
N PRO A 249 0.13 -20.86 4.41
CA PRO A 249 -0.88 -21.75 4.98
C PRO A 249 -2.28 -21.17 4.94
N ALA A 250 -2.42 -19.84 4.86
CA ALA A 250 -3.70 -19.15 4.86
C ALA A 250 -4.20 -18.73 3.47
N LEU A 251 -3.35 -18.84 2.43
CA LEU A 251 -3.68 -18.32 1.10
C LEU A 251 -4.67 -19.24 0.38
N GLU A 252 -5.91 -18.76 0.23
CA GLU A 252 -7.04 -19.50 -0.33
C GLU A 252 -7.40 -19.05 -1.75
N GLU A 253 -7.27 -17.75 -2.03
CA GLU A 253 -7.69 -17.15 -3.29
C GLU A 253 -6.55 -16.45 -4.01
N VAL A 254 -6.37 -16.78 -5.29
CA VAL A 254 -5.42 -16.08 -6.17
C VAL A 254 -6.13 -15.55 -7.41
N GLU A 255 -5.88 -14.28 -7.72
CA GLU A 255 -6.32 -13.62 -8.95
C GLU A 255 -5.12 -13.05 -9.70
N ILE A 256 -4.95 -13.43 -10.97
CA ILE A 256 -3.90 -12.90 -11.84
C ILE A 256 -4.57 -12.20 -13.03
N LYS A 257 -4.21 -10.95 -13.30
CA LYS A 257 -4.72 -10.13 -14.41
C LYS A 257 -3.58 -9.68 -15.31
N GLY A 258 -3.87 -9.53 -16.61
CA GLY A 258 -2.87 -9.17 -17.61
C GLY A 258 -1.95 -10.34 -17.98
N PHE A 259 -2.44 -11.57 -17.82
CA PHE A 259 -1.64 -12.78 -18.02
C PHE A 259 -1.38 -13.03 -19.51
N GLU A 260 -0.12 -13.14 -19.90
CA GLU A 260 0.30 -13.44 -21.27
C GLU A 260 0.59 -14.93 -21.51
N GLY A 261 0.86 -15.69 -20.44
CA GLY A 261 1.26 -17.09 -20.52
C GLY A 261 2.73 -17.27 -20.89
N ASN A 262 3.56 -16.28 -20.58
CA ASN A 262 5.00 -16.33 -20.74
C ASN A 262 5.63 -17.35 -19.78
N GLY A 263 6.87 -17.76 -20.04
CA GLY A 263 7.51 -18.85 -19.29
C GLY A 263 7.62 -18.56 -17.78
N ASP A 264 7.97 -17.34 -17.42
CA ASP A 264 8.08 -16.85 -16.06
C ASP A 264 6.72 -16.76 -15.35
N GLU A 265 5.67 -16.27 -16.03
CA GLU A 265 4.30 -16.26 -15.48
C GLU A 265 3.78 -17.68 -15.20
N ILE A 266 4.06 -18.62 -16.10
CA ILE A 266 3.71 -20.04 -15.94
C ILE A 266 4.49 -20.66 -14.78
N ASP A 267 5.77 -20.33 -14.63
CA ASP A 267 6.58 -20.82 -13.50
C ASP A 267 6.12 -20.22 -12.16
N PHE A 268 5.66 -18.97 -12.16
CA PHE A 268 5.03 -18.35 -10.99
C PHE A 268 3.73 -19.07 -10.61
N MET A 269 2.87 -19.42 -11.57
CA MET A 269 1.69 -20.23 -11.28
C MET A 269 2.04 -21.58 -10.63
N LYS A 270 3.00 -22.32 -11.18
CA LYS A 270 3.44 -23.60 -10.59
C LYS A 270 3.97 -23.42 -9.17
N LEU A 271 4.69 -22.32 -8.92
CA LEU A 271 5.18 -21.98 -7.60
C LEU A 271 4.02 -21.79 -6.61
N LEU A 272 2.96 -21.08 -7.01
CA LEU A 272 1.79 -20.87 -6.16
C LEU A 272 1.17 -22.20 -5.77
N PHE A 273 0.81 -23.07 -6.72
CA PHE A 273 0.24 -24.40 -6.42
C PHE A 273 1.11 -25.23 -5.46
N ARG A 274 2.44 -25.10 -5.54
CA ARG A 274 3.36 -25.79 -4.63
C ARG A 274 3.37 -25.20 -3.21
N CYS A 275 3.20 -23.88 -3.08
CA CYS A 275 3.37 -23.16 -1.81
C CYS A 275 2.04 -22.98 -1.04
N THR A 276 0.89 -23.20 -1.67
CA THR A 276 -0.44 -22.89 -1.13
C THR A 276 -1.29 -24.16 -0.95
N PRO A 277 -1.12 -24.91 0.14
CA PRO A 277 -1.83 -26.18 0.33
C PRO A 277 -3.35 -26.04 0.50
N LEU A 278 -3.83 -24.86 0.92
CA LEU A 278 -5.25 -24.57 1.13
C LEU A 278 -5.89 -23.74 0.01
N MET A 279 -5.19 -23.50 -1.11
CA MET A 279 -5.75 -22.73 -2.21
C MET A 279 -7.01 -23.39 -2.75
N THR A 280 -8.13 -22.67 -2.71
CA THR A 280 -9.43 -23.16 -3.18
C THR A 280 -9.79 -22.61 -4.55
N THR A 281 -9.32 -21.41 -4.87
CA THR A 281 -9.68 -20.70 -6.10
C THR A 281 -8.48 -20.03 -6.74
N MET A 282 -8.30 -20.26 -8.04
CA MET A 282 -7.37 -19.51 -8.87
C MET A 282 -8.09 -18.94 -10.09
N THR A 283 -8.03 -17.62 -10.27
CA THR A 283 -8.62 -16.92 -11.40
C THR A 283 -7.52 -16.26 -12.23
N VAL A 284 -7.52 -16.49 -13.53
CA VAL A 284 -6.56 -15.88 -14.48
C VAL A 284 -7.34 -15.10 -15.53
N THR A 285 -7.03 -13.82 -15.68
CA THR A 285 -7.56 -12.96 -16.74
C THR A 285 -6.45 -12.67 -17.74
N LEU A 286 -6.67 -13.09 -18.99
CA LEU A 286 -5.72 -12.95 -20.09
C LEU A 286 -5.52 -11.48 -20.47
N ALA A 287 -4.30 -11.14 -20.89
CA ALA A 287 -4.01 -9.86 -21.52
C ALA A 287 -4.83 -9.69 -22.83
N PRO A 288 -5.17 -8.45 -23.23
CA PRO A 288 -6.09 -8.22 -24.35
C PRO A 288 -5.71 -8.86 -25.69
N GLU A 289 -4.41 -9.03 -25.95
CA GLU A 289 -3.89 -9.56 -27.21
C GLU A 289 -3.72 -11.09 -27.20
N VAL A 290 -3.96 -11.76 -26.06
CA VAL A 290 -3.76 -13.20 -25.92
C VAL A 290 -5.00 -13.99 -26.31
N LEU A 291 -4.80 -14.92 -27.24
CA LEU A 291 -5.82 -15.88 -27.63
C LEU A 291 -5.87 -17.05 -26.62
N PRO A 292 -7.08 -17.52 -26.26
CA PRO A 292 -7.25 -18.72 -25.42
C PRO A 292 -6.57 -19.99 -25.93
N THR A 293 -6.35 -20.09 -27.24
CA THR A 293 -5.66 -21.22 -27.89
C THR A 293 -4.15 -21.03 -27.97
N SER A 294 -3.59 -20.01 -27.30
CA SER A 294 -2.14 -19.80 -27.29
C SER A 294 -1.42 -20.91 -26.52
N ARG A 295 -0.16 -21.18 -26.90
CA ARG A 295 0.69 -22.16 -26.23
C ARG A 295 0.85 -21.88 -24.73
N GLY A 296 0.82 -20.61 -24.32
CA GLY A 296 0.82 -20.20 -22.92
C GLY A 296 -0.43 -20.70 -22.20
N CYS A 297 -1.61 -20.43 -22.77
CA CYS A 297 -2.89 -20.89 -22.24
C CYS A 297 -3.00 -22.42 -22.18
N GLU A 298 -2.55 -23.15 -23.20
CA GLU A 298 -2.51 -24.62 -23.19
C GLU A 298 -1.73 -25.18 -21.99
N LYS A 299 -0.60 -24.56 -21.65
CA LYS A 299 0.19 -24.91 -20.46
C LYS A 299 -0.57 -24.59 -19.17
N THR A 300 -1.22 -23.43 -19.10
CA THR A 300 -2.09 -23.03 -17.97
C THR A 300 -3.19 -24.08 -17.74
N TYR A 301 -3.90 -24.50 -18.79
CA TYR A 301 -4.96 -25.52 -18.67
C TYR A 301 -4.42 -26.88 -18.23
N ARG A 302 -3.20 -27.24 -18.64
CA ARG A 302 -2.55 -28.47 -18.16
C ARG A 302 -2.27 -28.39 -16.66
N ILE A 303 -1.73 -27.27 -16.18
CA ILE A 303 -1.49 -27.05 -14.73
C ILE A 303 -2.81 -27.15 -13.95
N PHE A 304 -3.89 -26.56 -14.46
CA PHE A 304 -5.20 -26.64 -13.81
C PHE A 304 -5.74 -28.06 -13.74
N ARG A 305 -5.58 -28.86 -14.81
CA ARG A 305 -5.95 -30.28 -14.81
C ARG A 305 -5.11 -31.12 -13.84
N GLU A 306 -3.85 -30.75 -13.63
CA GLU A 306 -2.97 -31.40 -12.65
C GLU A 306 -3.35 -31.06 -11.19
N ASN A 307 -4.17 -30.02 -10.97
CA ASN A 307 -4.59 -29.54 -9.64
C ASN A 307 -6.13 -29.50 -9.50
N PRO A 308 -6.83 -30.66 -9.59
CA PRO A 308 -8.29 -30.71 -9.65
C PRO A 308 -9.01 -30.28 -8.36
N SER A 309 -8.29 -30.19 -7.24
CA SER A 309 -8.83 -29.71 -5.96
C SER A 309 -9.06 -28.19 -5.94
N VAL A 310 -8.44 -27.44 -6.86
CA VAL A 310 -8.54 -25.98 -6.94
C VAL A 310 -9.51 -25.60 -8.04
N LYS A 311 -10.48 -24.76 -7.73
CA LYS A 311 -11.40 -24.19 -8.71
C LYS A 311 -10.68 -23.16 -9.57
N CYS A 312 -10.21 -23.60 -10.72
CA CYS A 312 -9.44 -22.76 -11.64
C CYS A 312 -10.34 -22.19 -12.74
N ARG A 313 -10.26 -20.88 -12.98
CA ARG A 313 -11.05 -20.18 -14.01
C ARG A 313 -10.17 -19.28 -14.86
N VAL A 314 -10.46 -19.24 -16.16
CA VAL A 314 -9.78 -18.34 -17.10
C VAL A 314 -10.80 -17.40 -17.73
N TYR A 315 -10.48 -16.11 -17.77
CA TYR A 315 -11.30 -15.08 -18.39
C TYR A 315 -10.53 -14.36 -19.48
N ARG A 316 -11.22 -13.91 -20.52
CA ARG A 316 -10.69 -12.93 -21.48
C ARG A 316 -10.66 -11.55 -20.82
N SER A 317 -9.88 -10.62 -21.36
CA SER A 317 -9.83 -9.22 -20.88
C SER A 317 -11.21 -8.55 -20.84
N GLY A 318 -12.13 -8.94 -21.73
CA GLY A 318 -13.52 -8.46 -21.77
C GLY A 318 -14.47 -9.10 -20.75
N GLY A 319 -13.99 -10.01 -19.90
CA GLY A 319 -14.79 -10.65 -18.84
C GLY A 319 -15.51 -11.95 -19.23
N GLU A 320 -15.39 -12.40 -20.48
CA GLU A 320 -15.93 -13.69 -20.93
C GLU A 320 -15.14 -14.85 -20.32
N GLU A 321 -15.82 -15.79 -19.66
CA GLU A 321 -15.20 -17.02 -19.15
C GLU A 321 -14.81 -17.92 -20.33
N VAL A 322 -13.54 -18.33 -20.34
CA VAL A 322 -13.03 -19.31 -21.28
C VAL A 322 -13.24 -20.69 -20.68
N LEU A 323 -14.08 -21.49 -21.33
CA LEU A 323 -14.20 -22.90 -20.98
C LEU A 323 -12.87 -23.59 -21.28
N CYS A 324 -12.22 -24.11 -20.24
CA CYS A 324 -10.99 -24.89 -20.36
C CYS A 324 -11.25 -26.11 -21.27
N PRO A 325 -10.57 -26.24 -22.41
CA PRO A 325 -10.74 -27.37 -23.33
C PRO A 325 -10.13 -28.68 -22.83
#